data_AF-A0A4T0B7I4-F1
#
_entry.id   AF-A0A4T0B7I4-F1
#
_cell.length_a   1.000
_cell.length_b   1.000
_cell.length_c   1.000
_cell.angle_alpha   90.00
_cell.angle_beta   90.00
_cell.angle_gamma   90.00
#
_symmetry.space_group_name_H-M   'P 1'
#
loop_
_entity.id
_entity.type
_entity.pdbx_description
1 polymer ?
#
loop_
_entity_poly.entity_id
_entity_poly.type
_entity_poly.pdbx_seq_one_letter_code
_entity_poly.pdbx_strand_id
1 'polypeptide(L)'
;MSTLQYFNEKGAGQKHSDACHYSQAVIVGDVVKCAGQGGWDSEGNLDSDDWQGQIDNAFDNVDRVLQAAGLRGWEDVYLIRSYQLDIANHFEYFVEKLKNRIPGH
;
A
#
# COMPACT_ATOMS: atom_id res chain seq x y z
N MET A 1 -19.54 20.47 -1.40
CA MET A 1 -18.86 19.19 -1.10
C MET A 1 -18.03 18.81 -2.30
N SER A 2 -16.80 18.31 -2.11
CA SER A 2 -16.00 17.84 -3.26
C SER A 2 -16.67 16.61 -3.86
N THR A 3 -16.57 16.44 -5.18
CA THR A 3 -17.11 15.28 -5.91
C THR A 3 -16.13 14.10 -5.92
N LEU A 4 -15.18 14.08 -4.97
CA LEU A 4 -14.12 13.07 -4.92
C LEU A 4 -14.69 11.74 -4.41
N GLN A 5 -14.22 10.65 -5.01
CA GLN A 5 -14.55 9.30 -4.58
C GLN A 5 -13.43 8.76 -3.72
N TYR A 6 -13.79 8.27 -2.53
CA TYR A 6 -12.87 7.72 -1.54
C TYR A 6 -13.09 6.22 -1.39
N PHE A 7 -12.01 5.48 -1.21
CA PHE A 7 -12.02 4.02 -1.17
C PHE A 7 -11.27 3.52 0.05
N ASN A 8 -11.84 2.49 0.68
CA ASN A 8 -11.23 1.69 1.72
C ASN A 8 -11.48 0.23 1.37
N GLU A 9 -10.42 -0.56 1.25
CA GLU A 9 -10.52 -2.01 1.13
C GLU A 9 -11.04 -2.63 2.44
N LYS A 10 -11.77 -3.73 2.31
CA LYS A 10 -12.33 -4.44 3.46
C LYS A 10 -11.21 -5.04 4.33
N GLY A 11 -11.46 -5.16 5.63
CA GLY A 11 -10.49 -5.69 6.59
C GLY A 11 -9.60 -4.59 7.15
N ALA A 12 -8.29 -4.75 7.03
CA ALA A 12 -7.30 -3.81 7.53
C ALA A 12 -7.52 -2.37 7.05
N GLY A 13 -7.86 -2.14 5.78
CA GLY A 13 -8.09 -0.81 5.23
C GLY A 13 -9.16 -0.03 5.94
N GLN A 14 -10.35 -0.63 6.06
CA GLN A 14 -11.48 -0.03 6.78
C GLN A 14 -11.16 0.15 8.27
N LYS A 15 -10.55 -0.84 8.92
CA LYS A 15 -10.14 -0.77 10.33
C LYS A 15 -9.24 0.45 10.60
N HIS A 16 -8.19 0.63 9.79
CA HIS A 16 -7.28 1.76 9.94
C HIS A 16 -7.91 3.08 9.50
N SER A 17 -8.81 3.07 8.53
CA SER A 17 -9.58 4.26 8.14
C SER A 17 -10.41 4.78 9.31
N ASP A 18 -11.14 3.89 9.98
CA ASP A 18 -12.00 4.22 11.12
C ASP A 18 -11.18 4.70 12.33
N ALA A 19 -10.05 4.04 12.61
CA ALA A 19 -9.21 4.35 13.77
C ALA A 19 -8.36 5.62 13.58
N CYS A 20 -7.83 5.84 12.37
CA CYS A 20 -6.85 6.89 12.10
C CYS A 20 -7.42 8.06 11.29
N HIS A 21 -8.72 8.05 10.97
CA HIS A 21 -9.44 9.13 10.29
C HIS A 21 -8.84 9.54 8.92
N TYR A 22 -8.54 8.57 8.07
CA TYR A 22 -8.11 8.80 6.68
C TYR A 22 -8.77 7.79 5.72
N SER A 23 -8.75 8.05 4.42
CA SER A 23 -9.18 7.08 3.40
C SER A 23 -7.98 6.41 2.74
N GLN A 24 -8.09 5.13 2.41
CA GLN A 24 -6.98 4.37 1.83
C GLN A 24 -6.61 4.83 0.41
N ALA A 25 -7.61 5.25 -0.37
CA ALA A 25 -7.38 5.91 -1.64
C ALA A 25 -8.43 6.97 -1.96
N VAL A 26 -8.08 7.88 -2.87
CA VAL A 26 -8.99 8.87 -3.47
C VAL A 26 -8.74 8.98 -4.97
N ILE A 27 -9.81 9.04 -5.77
CA ILE A 27 -9.72 9.33 -7.20
C ILE A 27 -9.73 10.84 -7.40
N VAL A 28 -8.71 11.37 -8.07
CA VAL A 28 -8.56 12.77 -8.44
C VAL A 28 -8.36 12.87 -9.95
N GLY A 29 -9.44 13.15 -10.68
CA GLY A 29 -9.43 13.12 -12.14
C GLY A 29 -9.23 11.69 -12.63
N ASP A 30 -8.11 11.44 -13.31
CA ASP A 30 -7.67 10.16 -13.85
C ASP A 30 -6.63 9.44 -12.97
N VAL A 31 -6.24 10.04 -11.84
CA VAL A 31 -5.21 9.49 -10.94
C VAL A 31 -5.83 9.00 -9.63
N VAL A 32 -5.48 7.78 -9.25
CA VAL A 32 -5.70 7.26 -7.89
C VAL A 32 -4.55 7.70 -7.00
N LYS A 33 -4.84 8.43 -5.92
CA LYS A 33 -3.88 8.69 -4.85
C LYS A 33 -4.08 7.67 -3.75
N CYS A 34 -3.11 6.78 -3.61
CA CYS A 34 -3.04 5.80 -2.53
C CYS A 34 -2.39 6.42 -1.28
N ALA A 35 -2.97 6.17 -0.11
CA ALA A 35 -2.35 6.48 1.18
C ALA A 35 -1.15 5.56 1.43
N GLY A 36 -0.29 5.94 2.38
CA GLY A 36 0.86 5.11 2.76
C GLY A 36 0.40 3.75 3.29
N GLN A 37 0.91 2.67 2.69
CA GLN A 37 0.65 1.30 3.10
C GLN A 37 1.83 0.77 3.90
N GLY A 38 1.53 0.11 5.03
CA GLY A 38 2.52 -0.45 5.95
C GLY A 38 2.38 -1.95 6.11
N GLY A 39 3.21 -2.51 6.98
CA GLY A 39 3.40 -3.96 7.09
C GLY A 39 2.34 -4.74 7.87
N TRP A 40 1.16 -4.17 8.07
CA TRP A 40 0.07 -4.87 8.74
C TRP A 40 -0.53 -5.97 7.86
N ASP A 41 -0.97 -7.07 8.46
CA ASP A 41 -1.66 -8.16 7.77
C ASP A 41 -3.10 -7.77 7.32
N SER A 42 -3.84 -8.70 6.71
CA SER A 42 -5.23 -8.47 6.27
C SER A 42 -6.21 -8.13 7.38
N GLU A 43 -5.91 -8.49 8.62
CA GLU A 43 -6.73 -8.23 9.81
C GLU A 43 -6.28 -6.94 10.53
N GLY A 44 -5.19 -6.34 10.06
CA GLY A 44 -4.59 -5.14 10.61
C GLY A 44 -3.78 -5.41 11.88
N ASN A 45 -3.14 -6.58 11.99
CA ASN A 45 -2.14 -6.87 13.01
C ASN A 45 -0.74 -6.56 12.46
N LEU A 46 0.20 -6.20 13.33
CA LEU A 46 1.58 -5.90 12.97
C LEU A 46 2.52 -6.74 13.84
N ASP A 47 3.34 -7.56 13.20
CA ASP A 47 4.43 -8.28 13.86
C ASP A 47 5.69 -7.42 13.82
N SER A 48 6.16 -6.94 14.98
CA SER A 48 7.33 -6.07 15.08
C SER A 48 8.64 -6.76 14.76
N ASP A 49 8.69 -8.09 14.85
CA ASP A 49 9.93 -8.87 14.77
C ASP A 49 10.15 -9.41 13.34
N ASP A 50 9.12 -9.44 12.51
CA ASP A 50 9.17 -9.87 11.12
C ASP A 50 9.22 -8.69 10.12
N TRP A 51 10.39 -8.10 9.96
CA TRP A 51 10.58 -6.98 9.02
C TRP A 51 10.38 -7.40 7.55
N GLN A 52 10.64 -8.65 7.19
CA GLN A 52 10.44 -9.15 5.81
C GLN A 52 8.96 -9.28 5.51
N GLY A 53 8.20 -9.89 6.41
CA GLY A 53 6.74 -9.97 6.34
C GLY A 53 6.09 -8.59 6.32
N GLN A 54 6.64 -7.62 7.05
CA GLN A 54 6.17 -6.23 6.97
C GLN A 54 6.36 -5.62 5.58
N ILE A 55 7.48 -5.86 4.90
CA ILE A 55 7.67 -5.40 3.51
C ILE A 55 6.67 -6.10 2.60
N ASP A 56 6.51 -7.41 2.72
CA ASP A 56 5.58 -8.20 1.90
C ASP A 56 4.14 -7.72 2.04
N ASN A 57 3.69 -7.57 3.28
CA ASN A 57 2.37 -7.05 3.61
C ASN A 57 2.17 -5.65 3.04
N ALA A 58 3.16 -4.74 3.16
CA ALA A 58 3.05 -3.40 2.60
C ALA A 58 2.83 -3.44 1.08
N PHE A 59 3.52 -4.33 0.36
CA PHE A 59 3.32 -4.48 -1.08
C PHE A 59 1.95 -5.06 -1.44
N ASP A 60 1.49 -6.06 -0.71
CA ASP A 60 0.17 -6.66 -0.92
C ASP A 60 -0.98 -5.72 -0.53
N ASN A 61 -0.76 -4.84 0.45
CA ASN A 61 -1.71 -3.82 0.85
C ASN A 61 -1.87 -2.76 -0.24
N VAL A 62 -0.77 -2.30 -0.87
CA VAL A 62 -0.86 -1.43 -2.06
C VAL A 62 -1.70 -2.09 -3.15
N ASP A 63 -1.45 -3.36 -3.43
CA ASP A 63 -2.18 -4.09 -4.47
C ASP A 63 -3.69 -4.11 -4.19
N ARG A 64 -4.07 -4.46 -2.96
CA ARG A 64 -5.47 -4.52 -2.52
C ARG A 64 -6.16 -3.15 -2.59
N VAL A 65 -5.50 -2.09 -2.16
CA VAL A 65 -6.05 -0.72 -2.21
C VAL A 65 -6.27 -0.28 -3.66
N LEU A 66 -5.30 -0.52 -4.54
CA LEU A 66 -5.40 -0.17 -5.96
C LEU A 66 -6.50 -0.97 -6.66
N GLN A 67 -6.60 -2.27 -6.39
CA GLN A 67 -7.67 -3.12 -6.91
C GLN A 67 -9.06 -2.69 -6.40
N ALA A 68 -9.17 -2.29 -5.13
CA ALA A 68 -10.42 -1.74 -4.58
C ALA A 68 -10.83 -0.42 -5.25
N ALA A 69 -9.87 0.34 -5.78
CA ALA A 69 -10.10 1.54 -6.59
C ALA A 69 -10.31 1.24 -8.10
N GLY A 70 -10.32 -0.04 -8.51
CA GLY A 70 -10.58 -0.47 -9.88
C GLY A 70 -9.34 -0.52 -10.79
N LEU A 71 -8.13 -0.44 -10.23
CA LEU A 71 -6.88 -0.58 -10.98
C LEU A 71 -6.39 -2.03 -11.02
N ARG A 72 -5.42 -2.31 -11.88
CA ARG A 72 -4.76 -3.62 -12.05
C ARG A 72 -3.72 -3.93 -10.97
N GLY A 73 -3.62 -3.09 -9.94
CA GLY A 73 -2.60 -3.20 -8.92
C GLY A 73 -1.30 -2.49 -9.32
N TRP A 74 -0.17 -3.12 -9.03
CA TRP A 74 1.17 -2.54 -9.27
C TRP A 74 1.46 -2.15 -10.72
N GLU A 75 0.78 -2.74 -11.71
CA GLU A 75 0.94 -2.40 -13.13
C GLU A 75 0.50 -0.96 -13.48
N ASP A 76 -0.34 -0.34 -12.66
CA ASP A 76 -0.83 1.04 -12.87
C ASP A 76 -0.06 2.08 -12.04
N VAL A 77 1.00 1.67 -11.32
CA VAL A 77 1.76 2.54 -10.42
C VAL A 77 2.86 3.27 -11.18
N TYR A 78 2.75 4.59 -11.37
CA TYR A 78 3.79 5.39 -12.04
C TYR A 78 4.78 6.08 -11.08
N LEU A 79 4.47 6.14 -9.78
CA LEU A 79 5.29 6.82 -8.77
C LEU A 79 5.26 6.05 -7.46
N ILE A 80 6.44 5.81 -6.89
CA ILE A 80 6.61 5.17 -5.59
C ILE A 80 7.36 6.12 -4.66
N ARG A 81 6.88 6.24 -3.43
CA ARG A 81 7.63 6.84 -2.34
C ARG A 81 7.68 5.85 -1.18
N SER A 82 8.87 5.31 -0.91
CA SER A 82 9.11 4.42 0.22
C SER A 82 9.77 5.18 1.36
N TYR A 83 9.38 4.83 2.59
CA TYR A 83 10.01 5.28 3.82
C TYR A 83 10.48 4.04 4.57
N GLN A 84 11.75 3.99 4.96
CA GLN A 84 12.34 2.84 5.63
C GLN A 84 13.07 3.28 6.88
N LEU A 85 12.87 2.54 7.98
CA LEU A 85 13.52 2.82 9.26
C LEU A 85 14.98 2.32 9.28
N ASP A 86 15.26 1.21 8.62
CA ASP A 86 16.58 0.59 8.54
C ASP A 86 16.92 0.17 7.11
N ILE A 87 17.08 1.18 6.24
CA ILE A 87 17.37 0.94 4.82
C ILE A 87 18.69 0.18 4.62
N ALA A 88 19.68 0.33 5.50
CA ALA A 88 20.96 -0.35 5.36
C ALA A 88 20.80 -1.88 5.36
N ASN A 89 19.88 -2.40 6.19
CA ASN A 89 19.62 -3.83 6.29
C ASN A 89 18.50 -4.31 5.36
N HIS A 90 17.53 -3.45 5.02
CA HIS A 90 16.34 -3.86 4.28
C HIS A 90 16.41 -3.62 2.76
N PHE A 91 17.40 -2.86 2.29
CA PHE A 91 17.43 -2.38 0.90
C PHE A 91 17.45 -3.52 -0.13
N GLU A 92 18.28 -4.54 0.06
CA GLU A 92 18.41 -5.64 -0.92
C GLU A 92 17.10 -6.39 -1.12
N TYR A 93 16.43 -6.74 -0.02
CA TYR A 93 15.13 -7.42 -0.06
C TYR A 93 14.04 -6.54 -0.68
N PHE A 94 14.01 -5.25 -0.31
CA PHE A 94 13.07 -4.30 -0.91
C PHE A 94 13.27 -4.15 -2.43
N VAL A 95 14.51 -4.10 -2.90
CA VAL A 95 14.83 -4.03 -4.33
C VAL A 95 14.41 -5.32 -5.05
N GLU A 96 14.62 -6.48 -4.45
CA GLU A 96 14.13 -7.75 -5.00
C GLU A 96 12.60 -7.73 -5.16
N LYS A 97 11.88 -7.29 -4.12
CA LYS A 97 10.41 -7.16 -4.16
C LYS A 97 9.93 -6.21 -5.24
N LEU A 98 10.58 -5.05 -5.41
CA LEU A 98 10.29 -4.14 -6.51
C LEU A 98 10.44 -4.84 -7.87
N LYS A 99 11.58 -5.48 -8.14
CA LYS A 99 11.82 -6.17 -9.42
C LYS A 99 10.76 -7.23 -9.72
N ASN A 100 10.29 -7.92 -8.68
CA ASN A 100 9.26 -8.96 -8.81
C ASN A 100 7.85 -8.38 -9.03
N ARG A 101 7.49 -7.28 -8.38
CA ARG A 101 6.13 -6.70 -8.43
C ARG A 101 5.92 -5.73 -9.58
N ILE A 102 6.98 -5.10 -10.08
CA ILE A 102 6.94 -4.14 -11.18
C ILE A 102 8.01 -4.44 -12.24
N PRO A 103 8.03 -5.64 -12.86
CA PRO A 103 9.09 -6.06 -13.76
C PRO A 103 9.21 -5.23 -15.06
N GLY A 104 8.21 -4.43 -15.39
CA GLY A 104 8.15 -3.58 -16.59
C GLY A 104 8.54 -2.11 -16.37
N HIS A 105 8.98 -1.74 -15.17
CA HIS A 105 9.39 -0.37 -14.82
C HIS A 105 10.86 -0.08 -15.10
#